data_AF-A0A520H698-F1
#
_entry.id   AF-A0A520H698-F1
#
_cell.length_a   1.000
_cell.length_b   1.000
_cell.length_c   1.000
_cell.angle_alpha   90.00
_cell.angle_beta   90.00
_cell.angle_gamma   90.00
#
_symmetry.space_group_name_H-M   'P 1'
#
loop_
_entity.id
_entity.type
_entity.pdbx_description
1 polymer ?
#
loop_
_entity_poly.entity_id
_entity_poly.type
_entity_poly.pdbx_seq_one_letter_code
_entity_poly.pdbx_strand_id
1 'polypeptide(L)'
;MRTRDGSLKLIPLRDVSEFTDNAMDSARSKSNWIGAVYYNIIRKEYNGRNYYTLFGIDYNSVMSDKKWIEVMYFNDRSEPVFGGQFFSYAQDSVKKKPGFRFGIEFKKSARVLANYIPDIDVILVDHLISETDEPDNKWTYIPDGDNEAFKWENGKWLHQDKAFDYKVDMRGADPYLGNPPVGEPILDNKGNRNDKKLQEKSEKNKGKEGLPPVKDDQ
;
A
#
# COMPACT_ATOMS: atom_id res chain seq x y z
N MET A 1 4.70 -23.96 6.87
CA MET A 1 4.29 -25.37 7.03
C MET A 1 5.44 -26.12 7.65
N ARG A 2 5.30 -26.56 8.91
CA ARG A 2 6.38 -27.25 9.60
C ARG A 2 6.23 -28.74 9.33
N THR A 3 7.18 -29.34 8.64
CA THR A 3 7.28 -30.79 8.51
C THR A 3 7.68 -31.34 9.89
N ARG A 4 7.10 -32.48 10.31
CA ARG A 4 7.33 -33.02 11.66
C ARG A 4 8.78 -33.47 11.86
N ASP A 5 9.43 -33.86 10.76
CA ASP A 5 10.81 -34.32 10.67
C ASP A 5 11.80 -33.20 10.32
N GLY A 6 11.33 -31.96 10.10
CA GLY A 6 12.19 -30.85 9.68
C GLY A 6 12.63 -30.91 8.22
N SER A 7 12.10 -31.85 7.42
CA SER A 7 12.38 -31.94 5.98
C SER A 7 11.95 -30.68 5.23
N LEU A 8 12.77 -30.26 4.25
CA LEU A 8 12.44 -29.14 3.38
C LEU A 8 11.29 -29.54 2.42
N LYS A 9 10.20 -28.78 2.45
CA LYS A 9 9.11 -28.93 1.48
C LYS A 9 9.22 -27.84 0.39
N LEU A 10 9.61 -28.25 -0.80
CA LEU A 10 9.63 -27.40 -1.99
C LEU A 10 8.35 -27.59 -2.80
N ILE A 11 7.75 -26.48 -3.24
CA ILE A 11 6.58 -26.49 -4.12
C ILE A 11 6.96 -25.72 -5.38
N PRO A 12 7.17 -26.39 -6.54
CA PRO A 12 7.45 -25.68 -7.78
C PRO A 12 6.21 -24.91 -8.23
N LEU A 13 6.41 -23.68 -8.69
CA LEU A 13 5.37 -22.86 -9.30
C LEU A 13 5.58 -22.84 -10.82
N ARG A 14 4.54 -23.18 -11.57
CA ARG A 14 4.54 -23.08 -13.02
C ARG A 14 3.93 -21.73 -13.41
N ASP A 15 4.78 -20.88 -13.98
CA ASP A 15 4.35 -19.63 -14.58
C ASP A 15 3.58 -19.89 -15.89
N VAL A 16 2.40 -19.29 -16.00
CA VAL A 16 1.54 -19.33 -17.20
C VAL A 16 1.09 -17.93 -17.63
N SER A 17 1.74 -16.88 -17.13
CA SER A 17 1.43 -15.47 -17.43
C SER A 17 1.31 -15.20 -18.93
N GLU A 18 2.27 -15.70 -19.73
CA GLU A 18 2.29 -15.56 -21.20
C GLU A 18 1.06 -16.16 -21.92
N PHE A 19 0.42 -17.16 -21.32
CA PHE A 19 -0.72 -17.88 -21.91
C PHE A 19 -2.07 -17.52 -21.25
N THR A 20 -2.12 -16.45 -20.47
CA THR A 20 -3.30 -16.06 -19.69
C THR A 20 -3.91 -14.78 -20.24
N ASP A 21 -5.11 -14.87 -20.83
CA ASP A 21 -5.83 -13.70 -21.35
C ASP A 21 -6.23 -12.72 -20.24
N ASN A 22 -6.81 -13.25 -19.15
CA ASN A 22 -7.20 -12.45 -18.00
C ASN A 22 -6.62 -13.04 -16.72
N ALA A 23 -5.58 -12.41 -16.21
CA ALA A 23 -5.02 -12.80 -14.93
C ALA A 23 -6.08 -12.64 -13.82
N MET A 24 -6.76 -11.51 -13.72
CA MET A 24 -7.54 -11.10 -12.54
C MET A 24 -8.87 -11.85 -12.31
N ASP A 25 -9.21 -12.80 -13.18
CA ASP A 25 -10.51 -13.48 -13.23
C ASP A 25 -10.72 -14.57 -12.17
N SER A 26 -9.64 -15.13 -11.64
CA SER A 26 -9.72 -16.33 -10.80
C SER A 26 -8.46 -16.56 -9.96
N ALA A 27 -8.65 -17.39 -8.93
CA ALA A 27 -7.57 -17.86 -8.09
C ALA A 27 -6.70 -18.86 -8.87
N ARG A 28 -5.40 -18.79 -8.62
CA ARG A 28 -4.41 -19.68 -9.22
C ARG A 28 -3.85 -20.65 -8.18
N SER A 29 -3.25 -21.70 -8.69
CA SER A 29 -2.57 -22.76 -7.94
C SER A 29 -1.12 -22.83 -8.38
N LYS A 30 -0.36 -23.74 -7.77
CA LYS A 30 1.02 -24.02 -8.19
C LYS A 30 1.20 -24.36 -9.67
N SER A 31 0.16 -24.85 -10.36
CA SER A 31 0.26 -25.29 -11.77
C SER A 31 -0.12 -24.25 -12.81
N ASN A 32 -0.68 -23.11 -12.37
CA ASN A 32 -1.15 -22.03 -13.25
C ASN A 32 -0.90 -20.67 -12.58
N TRP A 33 0.24 -20.51 -11.94
CA TRP A 33 0.61 -19.29 -11.24
C TRP A 33 0.92 -18.17 -12.24
N ILE A 34 0.56 -16.92 -11.90
CA ILE A 34 0.92 -15.75 -12.70
C ILE A 34 2.25 -15.22 -12.19
N GLY A 35 3.31 -15.43 -12.96
CA GLY A 35 4.66 -15.05 -12.60
C GLY A 35 4.85 -13.55 -12.43
N ALA A 36 5.62 -13.18 -11.41
CA ALA A 36 6.14 -11.84 -11.21
C ALA A 36 7.42 -11.90 -10.38
N VAL A 37 8.24 -10.85 -10.48
CA VAL A 37 9.37 -10.65 -9.57
C VAL A 37 8.84 -10.03 -8.27
N TYR A 38 8.76 -10.82 -7.21
CA TYR A 38 8.28 -10.34 -5.91
C TYR A 38 9.36 -9.62 -5.12
N TYR A 39 9.10 -8.37 -4.76
CA TYR A 39 10.02 -7.52 -4.00
C TYR A 39 9.58 -7.33 -2.54
N ASN A 40 8.35 -7.67 -2.19
CA ASN A 40 7.89 -7.63 -0.81
C ASN A 40 6.82 -8.71 -0.53
N ILE A 41 6.76 -9.19 0.71
CA ILE A 41 5.76 -10.12 1.22
C ILE A 41 5.41 -9.71 2.65
N ILE A 42 4.12 -9.49 2.92
CA ILE A 42 3.62 -9.25 4.27
C ILE A 42 2.72 -10.39 4.72
N ARG A 43 2.72 -10.66 6.02
CA ARG A 43 1.84 -11.65 6.63
C ARG A 43 0.73 -10.95 7.42
N LYS A 44 -0.51 -11.36 7.20
CA LYS A 44 -1.66 -11.05 8.05
C LYS A 44 -2.29 -12.35 8.55
N GLU A 45 -2.94 -12.27 9.70
CA GLU A 45 -3.65 -13.40 10.29
C GLU A 45 -5.13 -13.04 10.42
N TYR A 46 -6.01 -13.98 10.07
CA TYR A 46 -7.45 -13.83 10.21
C TYR A 46 -8.07 -15.21 10.45
N ASN A 47 -8.91 -15.33 11.49
CA ASN A 47 -9.55 -16.58 11.91
C ASN A 47 -8.58 -17.76 12.04
N GLY A 48 -7.39 -17.53 12.61
CA GLY A 48 -6.36 -18.55 12.79
C GLY A 48 -5.68 -19.03 11.51
N ARG A 49 -5.95 -18.38 10.36
CA ARG A 49 -5.29 -18.64 9.07
C ARG A 49 -4.33 -17.50 8.73
N ASN A 50 -3.17 -17.86 8.22
CA ASN A 50 -2.19 -16.93 7.69
C ASN A 50 -2.46 -16.63 6.22
N TYR A 51 -2.42 -15.35 5.88
CA TYR A 51 -2.53 -14.80 4.55
C TYR A 51 -1.26 -14.00 4.24
N TYR A 52 -0.69 -14.22 3.07
CA TYR A 52 0.55 -13.60 2.65
C TYR A 52 0.24 -12.68 1.47
N THR A 53 0.36 -11.37 1.65
CA THR A 53 0.19 -10.43 0.54
C THR A 53 1.53 -10.22 -0.13
N LEU A 54 1.59 -10.56 -1.41
CA LEU A 54 2.77 -10.55 -2.28
C LEU A 54 2.73 -9.28 -3.13
N PHE A 55 3.86 -8.58 -3.25
CA PHE A 55 4.03 -7.41 -4.11
C PHE A 55 5.03 -7.73 -5.22
N GLY A 56 4.53 -7.77 -6.45
CA GLY A 56 5.27 -8.20 -7.62
C GLY A 56 5.38 -7.12 -8.69
N ILE A 57 6.45 -7.20 -9.48
CA ILE A 57 6.61 -6.46 -10.73
C ILE A 57 6.77 -7.44 -11.89
N ASP A 58 6.11 -7.13 -12.99
CA ASP A 58 6.16 -7.82 -14.27
C ASP A 58 6.52 -6.76 -15.33
N TYR A 59 7.57 -7.01 -16.12
CA TYR A 59 8.01 -6.11 -17.20
C TYR A 59 7.15 -6.30 -18.46
N ASN A 60 5.84 -6.29 -18.25
CA ASN A 60 4.70 -6.62 -19.11
C ASN A 60 4.92 -6.46 -20.62
N SER A 61 5.43 -5.31 -21.08
CA SER A 61 5.72 -5.10 -22.51
C SER A 61 6.92 -4.17 -22.72
N VAL A 62 7.27 -3.92 -23.99
CA VAL A 62 8.28 -2.90 -24.35
C VAL A 62 7.85 -1.50 -23.87
N MET A 63 6.54 -1.23 -23.82
CA MET A 63 5.98 0.10 -23.52
C MET A 63 5.47 0.24 -22.09
N SER A 64 5.24 -0.85 -21.37
CA SER A 64 4.65 -0.82 -20.03
C SER A 64 5.28 -1.81 -19.06
N ASP A 65 5.17 -1.47 -17.79
CA ASP A 65 5.38 -2.36 -16.65
C ASP A 65 4.06 -2.57 -15.92
N LYS A 66 3.95 -3.68 -15.19
CA LYS A 66 2.78 -4.02 -14.40
C LYS A 66 3.20 -4.37 -12.98
N LYS A 67 2.49 -3.81 -11.99
CA LYS A 67 2.64 -4.21 -10.60
C LYS A 67 1.43 -5.03 -10.17
N TRP A 68 1.72 -6.12 -9.46
CA TRP A 68 0.74 -7.04 -8.94
C TRP A 68 0.74 -6.99 -7.41
N ILE A 69 -0.46 -6.99 -6.82
CA ILE A 69 -0.66 -7.24 -5.40
C ILE A 69 -1.62 -8.41 -5.28
N GLU A 70 -1.16 -9.49 -4.68
CA GLU A 70 -1.89 -10.74 -4.62
C GLU A 70 -1.82 -11.36 -3.23
N VAL A 71 -2.93 -11.87 -2.73
CA VAL A 71 -2.96 -12.61 -1.47
C VAL A 71 -2.78 -14.10 -1.77
N MET A 72 -1.76 -14.70 -1.17
CA MET A 72 -1.49 -16.13 -1.17
C MET A 72 -1.82 -16.74 0.19
N TYR A 73 -2.44 -17.91 0.19
CA TYR A 73 -2.71 -18.67 1.41
C TYR A 73 -2.58 -20.16 1.13
N PHE A 74 -2.46 -20.97 2.19
CA PHE A 74 -2.50 -22.43 2.05
C PHE A 74 -3.92 -22.94 2.29
N ASN A 75 -4.42 -23.76 1.37
CA ASN A 75 -5.69 -24.46 1.57
C ASN A 75 -5.54 -25.61 2.59
N ASP A 76 -6.64 -26.30 2.88
CA ASP A 76 -6.68 -27.37 3.89
C ASP A 76 -5.80 -28.57 3.49
N ARG A 77 -5.58 -28.76 2.18
CA ARG A 77 -4.65 -29.75 1.62
C ARG A 77 -3.20 -29.28 1.62
N SER A 78 -2.90 -28.16 2.28
CA SER A 78 -1.52 -27.68 2.41
C SER A 78 -0.90 -27.32 1.05
N GLU A 79 -1.71 -26.82 0.12
CA GLU A 79 -1.31 -26.33 -1.20
C GLU A 79 -1.46 -24.80 -1.27
N PRO A 80 -0.53 -24.09 -1.91
CA PRO A 80 -0.64 -22.65 -2.08
C PRO A 80 -1.74 -22.31 -3.09
N VAL A 81 -2.56 -21.32 -2.71
CA VAL A 81 -3.58 -20.69 -3.54
C VAL A 81 -3.24 -19.22 -3.65
N PHE A 82 -3.28 -18.70 -4.87
CA PHE A 82 -2.87 -17.35 -5.23
C PHE A 82 -4.08 -16.56 -5.71
N GLY A 83 -4.39 -15.46 -5.04
CA GLY A 83 -5.54 -14.63 -5.32
C GLY A 83 -6.83 -15.13 -4.67
N GLY A 84 -7.89 -14.34 -4.86
CA GLY A 84 -9.18 -14.48 -4.20
C GLY A 84 -9.85 -13.12 -4.05
N GLN A 85 -11.10 -13.08 -3.57
CA GLN A 85 -11.82 -11.83 -3.32
C GLN A 85 -11.36 -11.14 -2.02
N PHE A 86 -10.06 -10.85 -1.96
CA PHE A 86 -9.40 -10.20 -0.84
C PHE A 86 -9.38 -8.69 -0.96
N PHE A 87 -9.53 -8.13 -2.16
CA PHE A 87 -9.66 -6.69 -2.36
C PHE A 87 -11.14 -6.31 -2.41
N SER A 88 -11.53 -5.34 -1.59
CA SER A 88 -12.92 -4.92 -1.41
C SER A 88 -13.06 -3.42 -1.65
N TYR A 89 -13.97 -3.06 -2.56
CA TYR A 89 -14.34 -1.68 -2.88
C TYR A 89 -15.71 -1.32 -2.29
N ALA A 90 -16.08 -1.96 -1.18
CA ALA A 90 -17.40 -1.80 -0.58
C ALA A 90 -17.63 -0.40 0.02
N GLN A 91 -16.55 0.35 0.31
CA GLN A 91 -16.59 1.71 0.84
C GLN A 91 -16.49 2.77 -0.25
N ASP A 92 -16.19 2.38 -1.50
CA ASP A 92 -16.10 3.31 -2.62
C ASP A 92 -17.49 3.86 -2.98
N SER A 93 -17.51 5.15 -3.32
CA SER A 93 -18.72 5.79 -3.86
C SER A 93 -19.16 5.15 -5.18
N VAL A 94 -18.19 4.72 -6.00
CA VAL A 94 -18.40 4.02 -7.25
C VAL A 94 -18.12 2.53 -7.06
N LYS A 95 -19.13 1.70 -7.33
CA LYS A 95 -18.98 0.24 -7.18
C LYS A 95 -18.00 -0.31 -8.22
N LYS A 96 -16.85 -0.78 -7.75
CA LYS A 96 -15.89 -1.56 -8.55
C LYS A 96 -16.10 -3.05 -8.32
N LYS A 97 -15.96 -3.87 -9.37
CA LYS A 97 -15.98 -5.33 -9.23
C LYS A 97 -14.67 -5.78 -8.57
N PRO A 98 -14.71 -6.55 -7.48
CA PRO A 98 -13.49 -7.05 -6.86
C PRO A 98 -12.83 -8.09 -7.79
N GLY A 99 -11.55 -7.88 -8.11
CA GLY A 99 -10.71 -8.85 -8.81
C GLY A 99 -10.12 -9.89 -7.85
N PHE A 100 -9.56 -10.96 -8.41
CA PHE A 100 -8.83 -11.97 -7.62
C PHE A 100 -7.43 -11.52 -7.22
N ARG A 101 -6.92 -10.47 -7.87
CA ARG A 101 -5.70 -9.74 -7.51
C ARG A 101 -5.86 -8.30 -7.93
N PHE A 102 -5.04 -7.43 -7.35
CA PHE A 102 -4.93 -6.05 -7.76
C PHE A 102 -3.76 -5.91 -8.73
N GLY A 103 -3.98 -5.21 -9.84
CA GLY A 103 -2.99 -5.02 -10.88
C GLY A 103 -3.07 -3.61 -11.45
N ILE A 104 -1.92 -2.96 -11.58
CA ILE A 104 -1.79 -1.65 -12.22
C ILE A 104 -0.75 -1.73 -13.31
N GLU A 105 -1.10 -1.23 -14.49
CA GLU A 105 -0.21 -1.11 -15.64
C GLU A 105 0.09 0.35 -15.88
N PHE A 106 1.35 0.65 -16.16
CA PHE A 106 1.85 2.01 -16.28
C PHE A 106 2.96 2.11 -17.31
N LYS A 107 3.26 3.35 -17.71
CA LYS A 107 4.30 3.68 -18.68
C LYS A 107 5.66 3.12 -18.26
N LYS A 108 6.39 2.53 -19.22
CA LYS A 108 7.79 2.13 -19.03
C LYS A 108 8.59 3.29 -18.48
N SER A 109 9.41 3.04 -17.46
CA SER A 109 10.23 4.06 -16.76
C SER A 109 9.50 5.01 -15.81
N ALA A 110 8.16 4.97 -15.72
CA ALA A 110 7.47 5.66 -14.64
C ALA A 110 7.75 4.96 -13.30
N ARG A 111 7.94 5.74 -12.23
CA ARG A 111 8.14 5.23 -10.88
C ARG A 111 6.81 5.25 -10.14
N VAL A 112 6.18 4.09 -10.03
CA VAL A 112 4.89 3.92 -9.36
C VAL A 112 5.08 3.27 -7.99
N LEU A 113 4.51 3.84 -6.93
CA LEU A 113 4.39 3.23 -5.62
C LEU A 113 3.21 2.24 -5.61
N ALA A 114 3.43 1.05 -5.06
CA ALA A 114 2.39 0.06 -4.79
C ALA A 114 2.92 -0.92 -3.74
N ASN A 115 3.01 -0.50 -2.49
CA ASN A 115 3.69 -1.26 -1.45
C ASN A 115 3.03 -1.08 -0.09
N TYR A 116 3.33 -1.98 0.85
CA TYR A 116 2.90 -1.85 2.23
C TYR A 116 3.75 -0.84 2.99
N ILE A 117 3.09 0.07 3.72
CA ILE A 117 3.71 1.09 4.58
C ILE A 117 3.48 0.66 6.04
N PRO A 118 4.52 0.15 6.73
CA PRO A 118 4.37 -0.39 8.09
C PRO A 118 3.84 0.61 9.11
N ASP A 119 4.28 1.87 9.03
CA ASP A 119 3.99 2.91 10.03
C ASP A 119 2.50 3.27 10.13
N ILE A 120 1.77 3.11 9.02
CA ILE A 120 0.34 3.42 8.93
C ILE A 120 -0.52 2.19 8.65
N ASP A 121 0.07 1.00 8.59
CA ASP A 121 -0.59 -0.29 8.35
C ASP A 121 -1.55 -0.30 7.13
N VAL A 122 -1.07 0.24 6.01
CA VAL A 122 -1.81 0.22 4.74
C VAL A 122 -0.93 -0.22 3.59
N ILE A 123 -1.57 -0.72 2.54
CA ILE A 123 -0.97 -0.76 1.21
C ILE A 123 -1.23 0.59 0.57
N LEU A 124 -0.18 1.30 0.18
CA LEU A 124 -0.27 2.58 -0.50
C LEU A 124 0.04 2.37 -1.99
N VAL A 125 -0.82 2.92 -2.85
CA VAL A 125 -0.72 2.82 -4.30
C VAL A 125 -0.86 4.21 -4.91
N ASP A 126 0.05 4.58 -5.81
CA ASP A 126 -0.11 5.84 -6.55
C ASP A 126 -1.38 5.80 -7.40
N HIS A 127 -2.13 6.90 -7.39
CA HIS A 127 -3.19 7.11 -8.36
C HIS A 127 -2.55 7.43 -9.72
N LEU A 128 -3.08 6.81 -10.78
CA LEU A 128 -2.47 6.86 -12.12
C LEU A 128 -3.40 7.53 -13.13
N ILE A 129 -2.83 8.46 -13.90
CA ILE A 129 -3.51 9.16 -14.99
C ILE A 129 -2.74 9.01 -16.29
N SER A 130 -3.43 9.08 -17.43
CA SER A 130 -2.78 9.12 -18.74
C SER A 130 -2.14 10.50 -18.97
N GLU A 131 -0.83 10.54 -19.19
CA GLU A 131 -0.12 11.80 -19.49
C GLU A 131 -0.49 12.39 -20.87
N THR A 132 -1.02 11.54 -21.78
CA THR A 132 -1.40 11.90 -23.16
C THR A 132 -2.91 12.00 -23.38
N ASP A 133 -3.72 11.92 -22.31
CA ASP A 133 -5.19 11.87 -22.39
C ASP A 133 -5.76 10.69 -23.24
N GLU A 134 -5.06 9.56 -23.26
CA GLU A 134 -5.47 8.31 -23.89
C GLU A 134 -5.71 7.21 -22.82
N PRO A 135 -6.82 7.25 -22.06
CA PRO A 135 -7.05 6.36 -20.92
C PRO A 135 -7.18 4.86 -21.28
N ASP A 136 -7.44 4.54 -22.55
CA ASP A 136 -7.47 3.15 -23.04
C ASP A 136 -6.05 2.55 -23.18
N ASN A 137 -5.03 3.41 -23.28
CA ASN A 137 -3.64 3.03 -23.43
C ASN A 137 -2.94 3.01 -22.07
N LYS A 138 -2.96 1.89 -21.34
CA LYS A 138 -2.35 1.82 -19.99
C LYS A 138 -0.84 2.12 -19.95
N TRP A 139 -0.15 2.02 -21.07
CA TRP A 139 1.25 2.40 -21.21
C TRP A 139 1.49 3.93 -21.20
N THR A 140 0.45 4.77 -21.14
CA THR A 140 0.57 6.23 -20.97
C THR A 140 0.43 6.67 -19.52
N TYR A 141 0.14 5.73 -18.61
CA TYR A 141 -0.22 6.03 -17.24
C TYR A 141 1.01 6.38 -16.41
N ILE A 142 0.93 7.48 -15.67
CA ILE A 142 1.93 7.97 -14.72
C ILE A 142 1.25 8.36 -13.39
N PRO A 143 1.99 8.39 -12.27
CA PRO A 143 1.48 8.95 -11.01
C PRO A 143 1.12 10.44 -11.16
N ASP A 144 -0.01 10.84 -10.59
CA ASP A 144 -0.41 12.26 -10.51
C ASP A 144 -0.01 12.95 -9.19
N GLY A 145 0.48 12.17 -8.23
CA GLY A 145 0.90 12.63 -6.90
C GLY A 145 -0.10 12.30 -5.79
N ASP A 146 -1.32 11.90 -6.14
CA ASP A 146 -2.29 11.38 -5.18
C ASP A 146 -2.07 9.88 -4.95
N ASN A 147 -2.62 9.38 -3.84
CA ASN A 147 -2.47 7.99 -3.43
C ASN A 147 -3.80 7.39 -2.97
N GLU A 148 -4.06 6.18 -3.45
CA GLU A 148 -5.08 5.27 -2.94
C GLU A 148 -4.47 4.39 -1.84
N ALA A 149 -5.30 3.93 -0.91
CA ALA A 149 -4.87 3.00 0.13
C ALA A 149 -5.75 1.75 0.19
N PHE A 150 -5.16 0.65 0.65
CA PHE A 150 -5.90 -0.50 1.14
C PHE A 150 -5.55 -0.82 2.58
N LYS A 151 -6.58 -0.98 3.42
CA LYS A 151 -6.44 -1.32 4.83
C LYS A 151 -6.93 -2.73 5.10
N TRP A 152 -6.20 -3.50 5.91
CA TRP A 152 -6.59 -4.87 6.23
C TRP A 152 -7.67 -4.90 7.30
N GLU A 153 -8.89 -5.28 6.94
CA GLU A 153 -10.01 -5.46 7.87
C GLU A 153 -10.80 -6.72 7.52
N ASN A 154 -11.18 -7.51 8.54
CA ASN A 154 -12.03 -8.69 8.38
C ASN A 154 -11.55 -9.69 7.30
N GLY A 155 -10.23 -9.89 7.20
CA GLY A 155 -9.63 -10.81 6.26
C GLY A 155 -9.54 -10.29 4.81
N LYS A 156 -9.75 -8.98 4.60
CA LYS A 156 -9.72 -8.33 3.29
C LYS A 156 -8.96 -7.00 3.34
N TRP A 157 -8.39 -6.61 2.21
CA TRP A 157 -7.88 -5.28 1.90
C TRP A 157 -9.03 -4.40 1.43
N LEU A 158 -9.50 -3.49 2.28
CA LEU A 158 -10.56 -2.54 1.97
C LEU A 158 -9.95 -1.29 1.35
N HIS A 159 -10.45 -0.92 0.17
CA HIS A 159 -10.02 0.24 -0.58
C HIS A 159 -10.46 1.55 0.08
N GLN A 160 -9.60 2.57 -0.05
CA GLN A 160 -9.83 3.94 0.38
C GLN A 160 -9.31 4.86 -0.73
N ASP A 161 -10.24 5.57 -1.40
CA ASP A 161 -9.93 6.46 -2.54
C ASP A 161 -8.89 7.54 -2.18
N LYS A 162 -8.86 8.00 -0.92
CA LYS A 162 -7.86 8.95 -0.43
C LYS A 162 -7.13 8.36 0.76
N ALA A 163 -5.86 8.03 0.56
CA ALA A 163 -5.00 7.51 1.61
C ALA A 163 -4.80 8.49 2.78
N PHE A 164 -4.84 9.80 2.49
CA PHE A 164 -4.66 10.83 3.48
C PHE A 164 -5.79 11.86 3.42
N ASP A 165 -6.60 11.90 4.46
CA ASP A 165 -7.66 12.91 4.62
C ASP A 165 -7.05 14.15 5.30
N TYR A 166 -6.07 14.78 4.67
CA TYR A 166 -5.54 16.06 5.13
C TYR A 166 -6.63 17.12 4.92
N LYS A 167 -7.44 17.34 5.94
CA LYS A 167 -8.24 18.56 6.05
C LYS A 167 -7.28 19.70 6.34
N VAL A 168 -6.72 20.29 5.27
CA VAL A 168 -6.06 21.59 5.40
C VAL A 168 -7.14 22.56 5.87
N ASP A 169 -7.04 23.02 7.12
CA ASP A 169 -7.92 24.06 7.62
C ASP A 169 -7.58 25.36 6.88
N MET A 170 -8.29 25.61 5.79
CA MET A 170 -8.13 26.82 4.97
C MET A 170 -8.82 28.03 5.59
N ARG A 171 -9.39 27.93 6.81
CA ARG A 171 -9.95 29.10 7.50
C ARG A 171 -8.84 30.10 7.80
N GLY A 172 -8.87 31.23 7.09
CA GLY A 172 -7.88 32.30 7.22
C GLY A 172 -6.61 32.11 6.36
N ALA A 173 -6.61 31.14 5.45
CA ALA A 173 -5.50 30.90 4.51
C ALA A 173 -5.58 31.84 3.29
N ASP A 174 -4.43 32.33 2.82
CA ASP A 174 -4.33 33.03 1.54
C ASP A 174 -4.63 32.03 0.39
N PRO A 175 -5.51 32.34 -0.58
CA PRO A 175 -5.90 31.42 -1.66
C PRO A 175 -4.74 30.92 -2.53
N TYR A 176 -3.62 31.64 -2.57
CA TYR A 176 -2.44 31.30 -3.38
C TYR A 176 -1.32 30.63 -2.58
N LEU A 177 -1.24 30.89 -1.26
CA LEU A 177 -0.16 30.42 -0.39
C LEU A 177 -0.61 29.35 0.63
N GLY A 178 -1.91 29.12 0.78
CA GLY A 178 -2.46 28.23 1.79
C GLY A 178 -2.19 28.74 3.22
N ASN A 179 -2.18 27.82 4.18
CA ASN A 179 -1.73 28.07 5.54
C ASN A 179 -0.42 27.31 5.74
N PRO A 180 0.74 27.86 5.31
CA PRO A 180 2.01 27.16 5.45
C PRO A 180 2.24 26.83 6.93
N PRO A 181 2.87 25.68 7.26
CA PRO A 181 3.24 25.37 8.64
C PRO A 181 4.18 26.47 9.15
N VAL A 182 3.59 27.46 9.81
CA VAL A 182 4.32 28.50 10.52
C VAL A 182 4.97 27.79 11.70
N GLY A 183 6.29 27.94 11.82
CA GLY A 183 6.98 27.54 13.04
C GLY A 183 6.27 28.16 14.24
N GLU A 184 6.38 27.54 15.41
CA GLU A 184 5.84 28.10 16.64
C GLU A 184 6.92 28.97 17.32
N PRO A 185 7.09 30.26 16.97
CA PRO A 185 8.12 31.09 17.56
C PRO A 185 7.89 31.23 19.06
N ILE A 186 8.98 31.06 19.80
CA ILE A 186 9.03 31.25 21.25
C ILE A 186 8.95 32.74 21.61
N LEU A 187 9.31 33.60 20.66
CA LEU A 187 9.30 35.04 20.80
C LEU A 187 8.02 35.63 20.19
N ASP A 188 7.51 36.70 20.80
CA ASP A 188 6.46 37.52 20.22
C ASP A 188 7.00 38.41 19.08
N ASN A 189 6.10 39.11 18.37
CA ASN A 189 6.47 40.01 17.26
C ASN A 189 7.33 41.21 17.70
N LYS A 190 7.55 41.40 19.00
CA LYS A 190 8.40 42.43 19.60
C LYS A 190 9.71 41.84 20.16
N GLY A 191 9.97 40.55 19.97
CA GLY A 191 11.18 39.86 20.43
C GLY A 191 11.16 39.42 21.90
N ASN A 192 10.05 39.56 22.62
CA ASN A 192 9.94 39.13 24.02
C ASN A 192 9.59 37.64 24.09
N ARG A 193 10.10 36.94 25.11
CA ARG A 193 9.78 35.54 25.35
C ARG A 193 8.32 35.40 25.76
N ASN A 194 7.61 34.49 25.11
CA ASN A 194 6.26 34.11 25.51
C ASN A 194 6.35 32.98 26.54
N ASP A 195 6.52 33.35 27.81
CA ASP A 195 6.74 32.42 28.92
C ASP A 195 5.60 31.41 29.09
N LYS A 196 4.37 31.79 28.73
CA LYS A 196 3.21 30.89 28.73
C LYS A 196 3.35 29.78 27.69
N LYS A 197 3.74 30.12 26.45
CA LYS A 197 4.01 29.12 25.39
C LYS A 197 5.20 28.23 25.73
N LEU A 198 6.21 28.77 26.40
CA LEU A 198 7.35 27.99 26.90
C LEU A 198 6.92 26.97 27.94
N GLN A 199 6.12 27.37 28.93
CA GLN A 199 5.59 26.47 29.96
C GLN A 199 4.72 25.37 29.35
N GLU A 200 3.79 25.71 28.45
CA GLU A 200 2.94 24.75 27.75
C GLU A 200 3.77 23.72 26.95
N LYS A 201 4.85 24.16 26.28
CA LYS A 201 5.79 23.25 25.60
C LYS A 201 6.57 22.37 26.56
N SER A 202 7.06 22.92 27.67
CA SER A 202 7.77 22.17 28.70
C SER A 202 6.89 21.10 29.34
N GLU A 203 5.62 21.40 29.60
CA GLU A 203 4.64 20.44 30.12
C GLU A 203 4.33 19.34 29.10
N LYS A 204 4.14 19.70 27.82
CA LYS A 204 3.92 18.75 26.72
C LYS A 204 5.12 17.81 26.50
N ASN A 205 6.34 18.30 26.68
CA ASN A 205 7.55 17.49 26.59
C ASN A 205 7.75 16.60 27.81
N LYS A 206 7.47 17.08 29.04
CA LYS A 206 7.47 16.27 30.26
C LYS A 206 6.48 15.10 30.18
N GLY A 207 5.33 15.28 29.54
CA GLY A 207 4.37 14.20 29.29
C GLY A 207 4.89 13.09 28.36
N LYS A 208 5.95 13.34 27.58
CA LYS A 208 6.59 12.37 26.68
C LYS A 208 7.82 11.67 27.28
N GLU A 209 8.35 12.13 28.41
CA GLU A 209 9.55 11.58 29.07
C GLU A 209 9.31 10.25 29.83
N GLY A 210 8.11 9.65 29.73
CA GLY A 210 7.77 8.38 30.36
C GLY A 210 8.15 7.10 29.56
N LEU A 211 8.66 7.23 28.34
CA LEU A 211 9.13 6.09 27.54
C LEU A 211 10.67 6.12 27.48
N PRO A 212 11.38 5.08 27.95
CA PRO A 212 12.84 5.07 27.92
C PRO A 212 13.35 5.11 26.47
N PRO A 213 14.52 5.72 26.22
CA PRO A 213 15.09 5.78 24.89
C PRO A 213 15.36 4.36 24.37
N VAL A 214 14.87 4.07 23.17
CA VAL A 214 15.25 2.88 22.41
C VAL A 214 16.75 2.98 22.19
N LYS A 215 17.52 2.06 22.78
CA LYS A 215 18.92 1.87 22.42
C LYS A 215 18.94 1.24 21.04
N ASP A 216 19.41 1.98 20.05
CA ASP A 216 19.91 1.40 18.81
C ASP A 216 21.22 0.68 19.14
N ASP A 217 21.13 -0.65 19.30
CA ASP A 217 22.32 -1.50 19.25
C ASP A 217 22.59 -1.87 17.80
N GLN A 218 23.88 -1.76 17.47
CA GLN A 218 24.54 -1.96 16.17
C GLN A 218 24.39 -3.37 15.59
#